data_AF-A0A7Y5RXS1-F1
#
_entry.id   AF-A0A7Y5RXS1-F1
#
_cell.length_a   1.000
_cell.length_b   1.000
_cell.length_c   1.000
_cell.angle_alpha   90.00
_cell.angle_beta   90.00
_cell.angle_gamma   90.00
#
_symmetry.space_group_name_H-M   'P 1'
#
loop_
_entity.id
_entity.type
_entity.pdbx_description
1 polymer ?
#
loop_
_entity_poly.entity_id
_entity_poly.type
_entity_poly.pdbx_seq_one_letter_code
_entity_poly.pdbx_strand_id
1 'polypeptide(L)'
;MAGVFRFRLASVLRVRRAEMERCQRRVAARLASIHELEQRGARLDVEIRRQVEAARQSLCGGSLAIEQVMWDRHQLARLRRELAETGASIERHQAELTRERAALSAAHVRVRVLERLEERRRDAHAAEAARIQRAIDDERNVQCATRRMSETEASIALN
;
A
#
# COMPACT_ATOMS: atom_id res chain seq x y z
N MET A 1 -11.47 -31.70 22.76
CA MET A 1 -11.32 -31.01 21.46
C MET A 1 -10.86 -29.59 21.72
N ALA A 2 -9.69 -29.20 21.20
CA ALA A 2 -9.21 -27.83 21.37
C ALA A 2 -10.17 -26.84 20.68
N GLY A 3 -10.54 -25.75 21.37
CA GLY A 3 -11.42 -24.73 20.81
C GLY A 3 -10.80 -24.00 19.62
N VAL A 4 -11.64 -23.47 18.73
CA VAL A 4 -11.19 -22.67 17.59
C VAL A 4 -10.55 -21.36 18.09
N PHE A 5 -9.32 -21.07 17.63
CA PHE A 5 -8.64 -19.82 17.97
C PHE A 5 -9.40 -18.60 17.46
N ARG A 6 -9.72 -17.65 18.34
CA ARG A 6 -10.35 -16.38 17.98
C ARG A 6 -9.49 -15.22 18.46
N PHE A 7 -9.01 -14.41 17.51
CA PHE A 7 -8.24 -13.22 17.84
C PHE A 7 -9.16 -12.08 18.26
N ARG A 8 -9.09 -11.67 19.53
CA ARG A 8 -9.97 -10.62 20.10
C ARG A 8 -9.88 -9.28 19.36
N LEU A 9 -8.72 -8.96 18.77
CA LEU A 9 -8.48 -7.71 18.05
C LEU A 9 -8.65 -7.84 16.53
N ALA A 10 -9.28 -8.91 16.03
CA ALA A 10 -9.50 -9.11 14.60
C ALA A 10 -10.31 -7.96 13.96
N SER A 11 -11.30 -7.43 14.67
CA SER A 11 -12.09 -6.28 14.23
C SER A 11 -11.23 -5.02 14.06
N VAL A 12 -10.33 -4.76 15.02
CA VAL A 12 -9.39 -3.64 14.96
C VAL A 12 -8.41 -3.81 13.81
N LEU A 13 -7.84 -5.02 13.63
CA LEU A 13 -6.95 -5.32 12.51
C LEU A 13 -7.64 -5.07 11.16
N ARG A 14 -8.90 -5.48 11.01
CA ARG A 14 -9.70 -5.22 9.80
C ARG A 14 -9.86 -3.72 9.54
N VAL A 15 -10.19 -2.93 10.57
CA VAL A 15 -10.31 -1.47 10.43
C VAL A 15 -8.97 -0.84 10.04
N ARG A 16 -7.86 -1.24 10.67
CA ARG A 16 -6.52 -0.71 10.35
C ARG A 16 -6.06 -1.07 8.95
N ARG A 17 -6.40 -2.26 8.45
CA ARG A 17 -6.16 -2.64 7.04
C ARG A 17 -6.94 -1.74 6.08
N ALA A 18 -8.21 -1.50 6.36
CA ALA A 18 -9.03 -0.59 5.55
C ALA A 18 -8.48 0.86 5.57
N GLU A 19 -7.97 1.33 6.71
CA GLU A 19 -7.29 2.64 6.79
C GLU A 19 -6.01 2.67 5.94
N MET A 20 -5.19 1.63 6.00
CA MET A 20 -3.98 1.51 5.18
C MET A 20 -4.33 1.55 3.69
N GLU A 21 -5.35 0.81 3.24
CA GLU A 21 -5.83 0.83 1.86
C GLU A 21 -6.34 2.20 1.42
N ARG A 22 -6.99 2.95 2.32
CA ARG A 22 -7.38 4.35 2.04
C ARG A 22 -6.15 5.23 1.84
N CYS A 23 -5.11 5.08 2.67
CA CYS A 23 -3.84 5.78 2.49
C CYS A 23 -3.16 5.40 1.16
N GLN A 24 -3.15 4.13 0.79
CA GLN A 24 -2.61 3.67 -0.50
C GLN A 24 -3.36 4.30 -1.68
N ARG A 25 -4.70 4.30 -1.64
CA ARG A 25 -5.53 4.94 -2.68
C ARG A 25 -5.24 6.42 -2.82
N ARG A 26 -5.07 7.14 -1.70
CA ARG A 26 -4.70 8.57 -1.73
C ARG A 26 -3.35 8.80 -2.40
N VAL A 27 -2.33 8.04 -2.01
CA VAL A 27 -0.98 8.12 -2.62
C VAL A 27 -1.06 7.83 -4.13
N ALA A 28 -1.81 6.79 -4.52
CA ALA A 28 -1.98 6.43 -5.93
C ALA A 28 -2.68 7.54 -6.72
N ALA A 29 -3.78 8.09 -6.19
CA ALA A 29 -4.48 9.21 -6.81
C ALA A 29 -3.57 10.44 -6.98
N ARG A 30 -2.74 10.72 -5.96
CA ARG A 30 -1.81 11.85 -6.00
C ARG A 30 -0.73 11.67 -7.07
N LEU A 31 -0.16 10.47 -7.18
CA LEU A 31 0.81 10.14 -8.22
C LEU A 31 0.20 10.28 -9.61
N ALA A 32 -1.05 9.86 -9.79
CA ALA A 32 -1.77 10.05 -11.05
C ALA A 32 -1.94 11.54 -11.38
N SER A 33 -2.35 12.38 -10.42
CA SER A 33 -2.46 13.83 -10.63
C SER A 33 -1.13 14.49 -10.97
N ILE A 34 -0.02 14.09 -10.32
CA ILE A 34 1.32 14.59 -10.66
C ILE A 34 1.66 14.21 -12.10
N HIS A 35 1.44 12.96 -12.47
CA HIS A 35 1.73 12.48 -13.82
C HIS A 35 0.92 13.21 -14.89
N GLU A 36 -0.37 13.47 -14.65
CA GLU A 36 -1.22 14.26 -15.55
C GLU A 36 -0.68 15.70 -15.73
N LEU A 37 -0.23 16.32 -14.65
CA LEU A 37 0.36 17.67 -14.70
C LEU A 37 1.71 17.67 -15.42
N GLU A 38 2.55 16.65 -15.22
CA GLU A 38 3.81 16.48 -15.96
C GLU A 38 3.55 16.33 -17.46
N GLN A 39 2.57 15.51 -17.84
CA GLN A 39 2.16 15.39 -19.24
C GLN A 39 1.64 16.71 -19.81
N ARG A 40 0.84 17.46 -19.04
CA ARG A 40 0.36 18.78 -19.44
C ARG A 40 1.54 19.75 -19.63
N GLY A 41 2.49 19.77 -18.70
CA GLY A 41 3.71 20.58 -18.79
C GLY A 41 4.52 20.25 -20.04
N ALA A 42 4.72 18.96 -20.34
CA ALA A 42 5.42 18.52 -21.54
C ALA A 42 4.72 18.98 -22.84
N ARG A 43 3.37 18.95 -22.88
CA ARG A 43 2.60 19.45 -24.03
C ARG A 43 2.75 20.96 -24.20
N LEU A 44 2.69 21.73 -23.10
CA LEU A 44 2.93 23.17 -23.12
C LEU A 44 4.34 23.50 -23.61
N ASP A 45 5.34 22.74 -23.18
CA ASP A 45 6.73 22.89 -23.61
C ASP A 45 6.89 22.70 -25.14
N VAL A 46 6.25 21.66 -25.69
CA VAL A 46 6.23 21.42 -27.14
C VAL A 46 5.54 22.56 -27.87
N GLU A 47 4.40 23.04 -27.38
CA GLU A 47 3.66 24.14 -27.98
C GLU A 47 4.44 25.46 -27.96
N ILE A 48 5.12 25.77 -26.84
CA ILE A 48 6.02 26.92 -26.72
C ILE A 48 7.13 26.82 -27.78
N ARG A 49 7.79 25.67 -27.91
CA ARG A 49 8.85 25.47 -28.91
C ARG A 49 8.32 25.66 -30.32
N ARG A 50 7.13 25.12 -30.62
CA ARG A 50 6.47 25.27 -31.92
C ARG A 50 6.15 26.74 -32.23
N GLN A 51 5.59 27.49 -31.28
CA GLN A 51 5.32 28.91 -31.46
C GLN A 51 6.60 29.74 -31.62
N VAL A 52 7.64 29.44 -30.87
CA VAL A 52 8.94 30.12 -31.01
C VAL A 52 9.52 29.89 -32.41
N GLU A 53 9.44 28.66 -32.91
CA GLU A 53 9.95 28.32 -34.24
C GLU A 53 9.11 28.97 -35.36
N ALA A 54 7.78 28.96 -35.24
CA ALA A 54 6.90 29.65 -36.17
C ALA A 54 7.16 31.17 -36.20
N ALA A 55 7.33 31.80 -35.02
CA ALA A 55 7.66 33.21 -34.93
C ALA A 55 9.02 33.53 -35.59
N ARG A 56 10.03 32.67 -35.43
CA ARG A 56 11.34 32.81 -36.10
C ARG A 56 11.23 32.73 -37.61
N GLN A 57 10.47 31.77 -38.13
CA GLN A 57 10.26 31.60 -39.57
C GLN A 57 9.55 32.82 -40.18
N SER A 58 8.55 33.35 -39.49
CA SER A 58 7.86 34.59 -39.90
C SER A 58 8.81 35.80 -39.92
N LEU A 59 9.78 35.88 -38.99
CA LEU A 59 10.79 36.95 -38.94
C LEU A 59 11.78 36.91 -40.11
N CYS A 60 12.14 35.72 -40.60
CA CYS A 60 13.02 35.59 -41.76
C CYS A 60 12.35 35.97 -43.10
N GLY A 61 11.01 36.05 -43.16
CA GLY A 61 10.25 36.34 -44.38
C GLY A 61 10.23 37.81 -44.83
N GLY A 62 10.85 38.73 -44.09
CA GLY A 62 11.10 40.11 -44.54
C GLY A 62 9.94 41.10 -44.47
N SER A 63 8.71 40.67 -44.19
CA SER A 63 7.58 41.55 -43.91
C SER A 63 6.70 40.96 -42.80
N LEU A 64 6.89 41.43 -41.58
CA LEU A 64 6.03 41.08 -40.45
C LEU A 64 5.18 42.28 -40.06
N ALA A 65 3.87 42.11 -40.07
CA ALA A 65 2.97 43.06 -39.45
C ALA A 65 3.27 43.15 -37.94
N ILE A 66 3.37 44.37 -37.41
CA ILE A 66 3.58 44.62 -35.97
C ILE A 66 2.55 43.88 -35.12
N GLU A 67 1.31 43.80 -35.62
CA GLU A 67 0.19 43.08 -35.02
C GLU A 67 0.50 41.60 -34.80
N GLN A 68 1.12 40.93 -35.77
CA GLN A 68 1.50 39.52 -35.67
C GLN A 68 2.57 39.31 -34.58
N VAL A 69 3.57 40.19 -34.51
CA VAL A 69 4.61 40.12 -33.47
C VAL A 69 4.02 40.33 -32.07
N MET A 70 3.09 41.28 -31.93
CA MET A 70 2.40 41.51 -30.66
C MET A 70 1.56 40.30 -30.25
N TRP A 71 0.84 39.70 -31.20
CA TRP A 71 0.05 38.49 -30.98
C TRP A 71 0.91 37.31 -30.52
N ASP A 72 1.99 37.02 -31.24
CA ASP A 72 2.91 35.91 -30.92
C ASP A 72 3.54 36.10 -29.54
N ARG A 73 3.97 37.33 -29.21
CA ARG A 73 4.49 37.66 -27.88
C ARG A 73 3.45 37.42 -26.79
N HIS A 74 2.19 37.81 -27.01
CA HIS A 74 1.11 37.61 -26.05
C HIS A 74 0.82 36.12 -25.83
N GLN A 75 0.73 35.35 -26.92
CA GLN A 75 0.50 33.91 -26.84
C GLN A 75 1.64 33.18 -26.13
N LEU A 76 2.90 33.49 -26.47
CA LEU A 76 4.06 32.91 -25.78
C LEU A 76 4.09 33.27 -24.29
N ALA A 77 3.75 34.51 -23.93
CA ALA A 77 3.67 34.92 -22.53
C ALA A 77 2.57 34.14 -21.76
N ARG A 78 1.41 33.92 -22.39
CA ARG A 78 0.34 33.09 -21.83
C ARG A 78 0.80 31.65 -21.60
N LEU A 79 1.37 31.00 -22.62
CA LEU A 79 1.83 29.61 -22.51
C LEU A 79 2.91 29.44 -21.43
N ARG A 80 3.86 30.37 -21.35
CA ARG A 80 4.89 30.36 -20.30
C ARG A 80 4.32 30.52 -18.90
N ARG A 81 3.28 31.35 -18.75
CA ARG A 81 2.56 31.50 -17.48
C ARG A 81 1.85 30.19 -17.11
N GLU A 82 1.14 29.57 -18.03
CA GLU A 82 0.48 28.28 -17.80
C GLU A 82 1.47 27.17 -17.43
N LEU A 83 2.65 27.16 -18.05
CA LEU A 83 3.73 26.23 -17.71
C LEU A 83 4.23 26.47 -16.27
N ALA A 84 4.45 27.72 -15.89
CA ALA A 84 4.87 28.07 -14.53
C ALA A 84 3.82 27.69 -13.48
N GLU A 85 2.53 27.93 -13.76
CA GLU A 85 1.41 27.53 -12.90
C GLU A 85 1.30 26.00 -12.78
N THR A 86 1.57 25.28 -13.87
CA THR A 86 1.64 23.81 -13.87
C THR A 86 2.79 23.32 -12.99
N GLY A 87 3.99 23.92 -13.12
CA GLY A 87 5.14 23.64 -12.27
C GLY A 87 4.85 23.86 -10.78
N ALA A 88 4.29 25.02 -10.42
CA ALA A 88 3.88 25.31 -9.04
C ALA A 88 2.82 24.32 -8.51
N SER A 89 1.95 23.82 -9.38
CA SER A 89 0.95 22.81 -9.00
C SER A 89 1.59 21.44 -8.75
N ILE A 90 2.58 21.05 -9.56
CA ILE A 90 3.37 19.82 -9.34
C ILE A 90 4.07 19.88 -7.99
N GLU A 91 4.76 20.99 -7.68
CA GLU A 91 5.46 21.16 -6.39
C GLU A 91 4.51 21.03 -5.20
N ARG A 92 3.32 21.64 -5.27
CA ARG A 92 2.28 21.49 -4.25
C ARG A 92 1.86 20.03 -4.07
N HIS A 93 1.60 19.32 -5.16
CA HIS A 93 1.24 17.90 -5.09
C HIS A 93 2.38 17.01 -4.57
N GLN A 94 3.64 17.32 -4.87
CA GLN A 94 4.80 16.60 -4.35
C GLN A 94 4.96 16.81 -2.83
N ALA A 95 4.72 18.01 -2.34
CA ALA A 95 4.70 18.31 -0.90
C ALA A 95 3.60 17.52 -0.18
N GLU A 96 2.39 17.47 -0.76
CA GLU A 96 1.28 16.65 -0.24
C GLU A 96 1.58 15.16 -0.30
N LEU A 97 2.14 14.66 -1.41
CA LEU A 97 2.53 13.26 -1.58
C LEU A 97 3.48 12.80 -0.48
N THR A 98 4.42 13.66 -0.08
CA THR A 98 5.36 13.37 1.02
C THR A 98 4.62 13.14 2.33
N ARG A 99 3.63 13.99 2.65
CA ARG A 99 2.78 13.83 3.84
C ARG A 99 1.94 12.55 3.76
N GLU A 100 1.39 12.24 2.59
CA GLU A 100 0.58 11.04 2.37
C GLU A 100 1.40 9.75 2.47
N ARG A 101 2.63 9.75 1.96
CA ARG A 101 3.59 8.64 2.12
C ARG A 101 3.95 8.41 3.59
N ALA A 102 4.15 9.48 4.36
CA ALA A 102 4.40 9.35 5.79
C ALA A 102 3.19 8.74 6.52
N ALA A 103 1.97 9.17 6.19
CA ALA A 103 0.74 8.61 6.74
C ALA A 103 0.56 7.12 6.37
N LEU A 104 0.88 6.74 5.13
CA LEU A 104 0.86 5.36 4.68
C LEU A 104 1.87 4.49 5.46
N SER A 105 3.10 4.97 5.64
CA SER A 105 4.12 4.27 6.44
C SER A 105 3.64 4.05 7.88
N ALA A 106 3.09 5.09 8.51
CA ALA A 106 2.53 4.99 9.86
C ALA A 106 1.33 4.02 9.95
N ALA A 107 0.47 3.98 8.92
CA ALA A 107 -0.62 2.99 8.85
C ALA A 107 -0.08 1.56 8.70
N HIS A 108 0.93 1.36 7.86
CA HIS A 108 1.57 0.07 7.64
C HIS A 108 2.19 -0.48 8.93
N VAL A 109 2.94 0.33 9.67
CA VAL A 109 3.52 -0.06 10.97
C VAL A 109 2.43 -0.49 11.95
N ARG A 110 1.33 0.27 12.05
CA ARG A 110 0.19 -0.07 12.92
C ARG A 110 -0.44 -1.42 12.58
N VAL A 111 -0.60 -1.73 11.28
CA VAL A 111 -1.10 -3.04 10.82
C VAL A 111 -0.11 -4.15 11.18
N ARG A 112 1.18 -3.97 10.88
CA ARG A 112 2.22 -4.98 11.13
C ARG A 112 2.36 -5.34 12.60
N VAL A 113 2.21 -4.37 13.51
CA VAL A 113 2.22 -4.62 14.95
C VAL A 113 1.06 -5.55 15.36
N LEU A 114 -0.14 -5.33 14.84
CA LEU A 114 -1.31 -6.16 15.14
C LEU A 114 -1.19 -7.56 14.53
N GLU A 115 -0.67 -7.68 13.31
CA GLU A 115 -0.43 -8.97 12.66
C GLU A 115 0.58 -9.82 13.45
N ARG A 116 1.70 -9.22 13.88
CA ARG A 116 2.68 -9.90 14.74
C ARG A 116 2.08 -10.32 16.07
N LEU A 117 1.19 -9.51 16.65
CA LEU A 117 0.51 -9.86 17.90
C LEU A 117 -0.46 -11.03 17.69
N GLU A 118 -1.20 -11.02 16.58
CA GLU A 118 -2.09 -12.12 16.21
C GLU A 118 -1.32 -13.43 16.03
N GLU A 119 -0.22 -13.39 15.28
CA GLU A 119 0.67 -14.53 15.04
C GLU A 119 1.18 -15.12 16.35
N ARG A 120 1.79 -14.30 17.22
CA ARG A 120 2.27 -14.75 18.54
C ARG A 120 1.17 -15.38 19.40
N ARG A 121 -0.04 -14.81 19.35
CA ARG A 121 -1.19 -15.35 20.11
C ARG A 121 -1.68 -16.67 19.54
N ARG A 122 -1.65 -16.83 18.22
CA ARG A 122 -1.98 -18.07 17.53
C ARG A 122 -0.97 -19.16 17.88
N ASP A 123 0.32 -18.84 17.85
CA ASP A 123 1.39 -19.77 18.19
C ASP A 123 1.31 -20.24 19.64
N ALA A 124 1.06 -19.32 20.58
CA ALA A 124 0.85 -19.66 21.98
C ALA A 124 -0.36 -20.58 22.19
N HIS A 125 -1.47 -20.31 21.49
CA HIS A 125 -2.66 -21.17 21.56
C HIS A 125 -2.39 -22.56 20.96
N ALA A 126 -1.67 -22.63 19.83
CA ALA A 126 -1.30 -23.90 19.21
C ALA A 126 -0.37 -24.72 20.11
N ALA A 127 0.61 -24.08 20.75
CA ALA A 127 1.51 -24.72 21.71
C ALA A 127 0.74 -25.29 22.91
N GLU A 128 -0.22 -24.54 23.44
CA GLU A 128 -1.04 -25.00 24.58
C GLU A 128 -1.97 -26.15 24.17
N ALA A 129 -2.63 -26.06 23.03
CA ALA A 129 -3.44 -27.15 22.49
C ALA A 129 -2.61 -28.42 22.27
N ALA A 130 -1.36 -28.29 21.78
CA ALA A 130 -0.46 -29.41 21.60
C ALA A 130 -0.03 -30.03 22.95
N ARG A 131 0.19 -29.23 23.99
CA ARG A 131 0.50 -29.74 25.34
C ARG A 131 -0.67 -30.54 25.92
N ILE A 132 -1.89 -29.99 25.85
CA ILE A 132 -3.10 -30.68 26.33
C ILE A 132 -3.29 -31.98 25.55
N GLN A 133 -3.12 -31.96 24.23
CA GLN A 133 -3.27 -33.14 23.40
C GLN A 133 -2.24 -34.23 23.77
N ARG A 134 -0.98 -33.87 23.98
CA ARG A 134 0.06 -34.80 24.45
C ARG A 134 -0.31 -35.43 25.79
N ALA A 135 -0.77 -34.64 26.77
CA ALA A 135 -1.18 -35.16 28.07
C ALA A 135 -2.33 -36.19 27.94
N ILE A 136 -3.33 -35.90 27.09
CA ILE A 136 -4.43 -36.84 26.82
C ILE A 136 -3.91 -38.11 26.15
N ASP A 137 -2.99 -37.99 25.20
CA ASP A 137 -2.43 -39.15 24.49
C ASP A 137 -1.56 -40.01 25.42
N ASP A 138 -0.78 -39.38 26.31
CA ASP A 138 0.00 -40.07 27.34
C ASP A 138 -0.91 -40.82 28.32
N GLU A 139 -1.98 -40.20 28.81
CA GLU A 139 -2.98 -40.85 29.68
C GLU A 139 -3.62 -42.07 28.99
N ARG A 140 -4.01 -41.92 27.71
CA ARG A 140 -4.57 -43.02 26.90
C ARG A 140 -3.57 -44.15 26.71
N ASN A 141 -2.31 -43.82 26.45
CA ASN A 141 -1.25 -44.81 26.27
C ASN A 141 -1.03 -45.61 27.55
N VAL A 142 -1.01 -44.94 28.71
CA VAL A 142 -0.93 -45.61 30.03
C VAL A 142 -2.12 -46.54 30.25
N GLN A 143 -3.36 -46.09 29.99
CA GLN A 143 -4.57 -46.92 30.13
C GLN A 143 -4.56 -48.15 29.21
N CYS A 144 -4.08 -48.02 27.97
CA CYS A 144 -3.94 -49.14 27.05
C CYS A 144 -2.86 -50.13 27.52
N ALA A 145 -1.74 -49.63 28.05
CA ALA A 145 -0.66 -50.47 28.56
C ALA A 145 -1.11 -51.27 29.80
N THR A 146 -1.77 -50.63 30.77
CA THR A 146 -2.30 -51.31 31.96
C THR A 146 -3.35 -52.35 31.60
N ARG A 147 -4.24 -52.05 30.64
CA ARG A 147 -5.21 -53.02 30.14
C ARG A 147 -4.55 -54.24 29.51
N ARG A 148 -3.55 -54.04 28.65
CA ARG A 148 -2.79 -55.16 28.05
C ARG A 148 -2.11 -56.02 29.09
N MET A 149 -1.53 -55.41 30.13
CA MET A 149 -0.91 -56.15 31.24
C MET A 149 -1.95 -57.00 31.99
N SER A 150 -3.13 -56.43 32.30
CA SER A 150 -4.20 -57.18 32.95
C SER A 150 -4.75 -58.34 32.09
N GLU A 151 -4.80 -58.17 30.77
CA GLU A 151 -5.21 -59.21 29.83
C GLU A 151 -4.17 -60.34 29.76
N THR A 152 -2.87 -60.01 29.78
CA THR A 152 -1.80 -61.02 29.86
C THR A 152 -1.79 -61.76 31.19
N GLU A 153 -2.00 -61.08 32.32
CA GLU A 153 -2.04 -61.73 33.64
C GLU A 153 -3.24 -62.68 33.76
N ALA A 154 -4.41 -62.28 33.25
CA ALA A 154 -5.59 -63.14 33.19
C ALA A 154 -5.37 -64.37 32.30
N SER A 155 -4.67 -64.22 31.16
CA SER A 155 -4.36 -65.34 30.27
C SER A 155 -3.33 -66.32 30.85
N ILE A 156 -2.44 -65.86 31.74
CA ILE A 156 -1.50 -66.71 32.46
C ILE A 156 -2.21 -67.45 33.60
N ALA A 157 -3.16 -66.83 34.28
CA ALA A 157 -3.90 -67.44 35.39
C ALA A 157 -4.93 -68.51 34.96
N LEU A 158 -5.28 -68.57 33.67
CA LEU A 158 -6.23 -69.52 33.09
C LEU A 158 -5.56 -70.76 32.47
N ASN A 159 -4.23 -70.80 32.40
CA ASN A 159 -3.43 -71.95 31.98
C ASN A 159 -2.76 -72.61 33.19
#